data_AF-A0A1H1NR63-F1
#
_entry.id   AF-A0A1H1NR63-F1
#
_cell.length_a   1.000
_cell.length_b   1.000
_cell.length_c   1.000
_cell.angle_alpha   90.00
_cell.angle_beta   90.00
_cell.angle_gamma   90.00
#
_symmetry.space_group_name_H-M   'P 1'
#
loop_
_entity.id
_entity.type
_entity.pdbx_description
1 polymer ?
#
loop_
_entity_poly.entity_id
_entity_poly.type
_entity_poly.pdbx_seq_one_letter_code
_entity_poly.pdbx_strand_id
1 'polypeptide(L)'
;MCADRLEYYFCAMETDNLKQGFFGIGIQNGKTPENLGVLWRSAQNMGASFIFTIGNRYSKQACDTHKAVGAMPYFHYKTFEDFYAHLPKGAMLVGVELAENAQPLEEFKHPRRCVYLLGAEDHGLSNAAIEKAHYLVKFKSILSLNVSVAGSIVMYDRGLKTEFST
;
A
#
# COMPACT_ATOMS: atom_id res chain seq x y z
N MET A 1 31.02 35.60 16.63
CA MET A 1 30.22 34.66 17.44
C MET A 1 29.25 33.98 16.49
N CYS A 2 29.47 32.69 16.24
CA CYS A 2 28.69 31.84 15.34
C CYS A 2 27.22 31.82 15.73
N ALA A 3 26.33 32.13 14.79
CA ALA A 3 24.96 31.64 14.84
C ALA A 3 25.00 30.15 14.45
N ASP A 4 24.59 29.29 15.37
CA ASP A 4 24.74 27.85 15.27
C ASP A 4 23.88 27.25 14.14
N ARG A 5 24.57 26.52 13.26
CA ARG A 5 24.07 25.80 12.07
C ARG A 5 23.23 24.55 12.44
N LEU A 6 22.75 24.43 13.67
CA LEU A 6 22.06 23.25 14.20
C LEU A 6 20.53 23.39 14.28
N GLU A 7 19.95 24.59 14.12
CA GLU A 7 18.48 24.75 14.11
C GLU A 7 17.79 24.28 12.81
N TYR A 8 18.55 23.98 11.75
CA TYR A 8 17.97 23.63 10.43
C TYR A 8 17.55 22.16 10.26
N TYR A 9 17.88 21.25 11.19
CA TYR A 9 17.60 19.81 11.04
C TYR A 9 16.57 19.23 12.00
N PHE A 10 15.91 20.08 12.79
CA PHE A 10 14.80 19.66 13.65
C PHE A 10 13.54 20.43 13.27
N CYS A 11 13.10 20.28 12.01
CA CYS A 11 11.68 20.46 11.72
C CYS A 11 10.95 19.33 12.45
N ALA A 12 10.61 19.58 13.71
CA ALA A 12 9.60 18.82 14.40
C ALA A 12 8.36 18.90 13.49
N MET A 13 8.08 17.83 12.75
CA MET A 13 6.82 17.68 12.06
C MET A 13 5.75 17.83 13.13
N GLU A 14 5.13 19.00 13.18
CA GLU A 14 3.96 19.25 14.00
C GLU A 14 2.91 18.27 13.49
N THR A 15 2.73 17.18 14.23
CA THR A 15 1.80 16.12 13.85
C THR A 15 0.41 16.65 14.11
N ASP A 16 -0.14 17.33 13.12
CA ASP A 16 -1.55 17.66 13.08
C ASP A 16 -2.35 16.35 12.99
N ASN A 17 -2.60 15.74 14.14
CA ASN A 17 -3.39 14.53 14.30
C ASN A 17 -4.87 14.72 13.87
N LEU A 18 -5.28 15.95 13.56
CA LEU A 18 -6.61 16.30 13.05
C LEU A 18 -6.64 16.31 11.50
N LYS A 19 -5.51 16.49 10.81
CA LYS A 19 -5.36 16.24 9.37
C LYS A 19 -5.32 14.73 9.09
N GLN A 20 -6.45 14.07 9.32
CA GLN A 20 -6.56 12.62 9.29
C GLN A 20 -6.48 12.03 7.88
N GLY A 21 -5.56 11.10 7.68
CA GLY A 21 -5.44 10.29 6.49
C GLY A 21 -4.48 9.13 6.76
N PHE A 22 -4.78 7.96 6.23
CA PHE A 22 -3.87 6.83 6.30
C PHE A 22 -4.06 5.97 5.06
N PHE A 23 -3.05 5.19 4.74
CA PHE A 23 -3.26 4.09 3.83
C PHE A 23 -2.51 2.85 4.27
N GLY A 24 -3.14 1.70 4.05
CA GLY A 24 -2.47 0.41 4.11
C GLY A 24 -2.29 -0.13 2.70
N ILE A 25 -1.33 -1.03 2.53
CA ILE A 25 -1.17 -1.79 1.28
C ILE A 25 -0.89 -3.25 1.58
N GLY A 26 -1.49 -4.12 0.80
CA GLY A 26 -1.31 -5.55 0.97
C GLY A 26 -1.62 -6.33 -0.27
N ILE A 27 -1.38 -7.63 -0.17
CA ILE A 27 -1.43 -8.54 -1.31
C ILE A 27 -2.22 -9.80 -0.93
N GLN A 28 -3.10 -10.21 -1.84
CA GLN A 28 -3.82 -11.46 -1.77
C GLN A 28 -3.02 -12.55 -2.49
N ASN A 29 -2.79 -13.68 -1.81
CA ASN A 29 -2.16 -14.88 -2.35
C ASN A 29 -0.76 -14.65 -2.97
N GLY A 30 0.02 -13.71 -2.41
CA GLY A 30 1.40 -13.47 -2.85
C GLY A 30 2.25 -14.76 -2.80
N LYS A 31 3.02 -15.01 -3.88
CA LYS A 31 3.76 -16.27 -4.06
C LYS A 31 5.24 -16.17 -3.71
N THR A 32 5.91 -15.12 -4.17
CA THR A 32 7.37 -15.00 -4.07
C THR A 32 7.78 -14.04 -2.95
N PRO A 33 8.64 -14.48 -2.01
CA PRO A 33 9.18 -13.61 -0.96
C PRO A 33 9.93 -12.38 -1.51
N GLU A 34 10.56 -12.50 -2.69
CA GLU A 34 11.28 -11.42 -3.34
C GLU A 34 10.35 -10.23 -3.67
N ASN A 35 9.18 -10.52 -4.26
CA ASN A 35 8.19 -9.50 -4.58
C ASN A 35 7.65 -8.80 -3.32
N LEU A 36 7.37 -9.61 -2.29
CA LEU A 36 6.90 -9.11 -1.00
C LEU A 36 7.93 -8.17 -0.36
N GLY A 37 9.22 -8.55 -0.34
CA GLY A 37 10.29 -7.71 0.20
C GLY A 37 10.42 -6.35 -0.51
N VAL A 38 10.34 -6.34 -1.84
CA VAL A 38 10.36 -5.09 -2.63
C VAL A 38 9.14 -4.22 -2.31
N LEU A 39 7.94 -4.81 -2.30
CA LEU A 39 6.71 -4.08 -1.98
C LEU A 39 6.74 -3.47 -0.57
N TRP A 40 7.23 -4.22 0.43
CA TRP A 40 7.37 -3.72 1.80
C TRP A 40 8.36 -2.56 1.90
N ARG A 41 9.50 -2.66 1.22
CA ARG A 41 10.47 -1.56 1.18
C ARG A 41 9.87 -0.30 0.54
N SER A 42 9.13 -0.45 -0.56
CA SER A 42 8.41 0.67 -1.18
C SER A 42 7.36 1.25 -0.23
N ALA A 43 6.59 0.41 0.45
CA ALA A 43 5.55 0.85 1.38
C ALA A 43 6.12 1.67 2.54
N GLN A 44 7.26 1.27 3.09
CA GLN A 44 7.97 2.02 4.13
C GLN A 44 8.42 3.38 3.63
N ASN A 45 9.07 3.42 2.47
CA ASN A 45 9.62 4.66 1.92
C ASN A 45 8.53 5.64 1.44
N MET A 46 7.32 5.15 1.13
CA MET A 46 6.21 5.97 0.64
C MET A 46 5.15 6.28 1.71
N GLY A 47 5.44 6.00 2.98
CA GLY A 47 4.60 6.43 4.10
C GLY A 47 3.33 5.60 4.32
N ALA A 48 3.34 4.32 3.93
CA ALA A 48 2.26 3.42 4.30
C ALA A 48 2.16 3.29 5.83
N SER A 49 0.94 3.26 6.35
CA SER A 49 0.70 3.16 7.79
C SER A 49 0.76 1.73 8.29
N PHE A 50 0.49 0.76 7.42
CA PHE A 50 0.62 -0.67 7.70
C PHE A 50 0.67 -1.48 6.41
N ILE A 51 1.13 -2.72 6.56
CA ILE A 51 1.19 -3.72 5.50
C ILE A 51 0.46 -5.00 5.88
N PHE A 52 -0.01 -5.76 4.89
CA PHE A 52 -0.70 -7.01 5.18
C PHE A 52 -0.65 -8.05 4.05
N THR A 53 -0.78 -9.33 4.41
CA THR A 53 -1.06 -10.40 3.44
C THR A 53 -2.38 -11.09 3.72
N ILE A 54 -3.00 -11.61 2.66
CA ILE A 54 -4.18 -12.47 2.72
C ILE A 54 -3.81 -13.84 2.12
N GLY A 55 -4.16 -14.93 2.81
CA GLY A 55 -3.90 -16.30 2.36
C GLY A 55 -2.49 -16.74 2.69
N ASN A 56 -1.52 -16.45 1.82
CA ASN A 56 -0.13 -16.84 2.04
C ASN A 56 0.57 -15.89 3.02
N ARG A 57 1.24 -16.46 4.02
CA ARG A 57 2.09 -15.70 4.94
C ARG A 57 3.35 -15.27 4.24
N TYR A 58 3.86 -14.10 4.63
CA TYR A 58 5.22 -13.73 4.28
C TYR A 58 6.20 -14.61 5.07
N SER A 59 6.93 -15.48 4.37
CA SER A 59 8.11 -16.13 4.94
C SER A 59 9.30 -15.19 4.78
N LYS A 60 9.85 -14.68 5.89
CA LYS A 60 11.05 -13.82 5.90
C LYS A 60 12.13 -14.39 4.99
N GLN A 61 12.69 -13.57 4.11
CA GLN A 61 13.92 -13.95 3.41
C GLN A 61 15.11 -13.77 4.35
N ALA A 62 16.14 -14.61 4.22
CA ALA A 62 17.40 -14.43 4.94
C ALA A 62 18.09 -13.08 4.63
N CYS A 63 17.71 -12.42 3.53
CA CYS A 63 18.16 -11.09 3.13
C CYS A 63 17.35 -9.94 3.76
N ASP A 64 16.22 -10.24 4.42
CA ASP A 64 15.54 -9.30 5.30
C ASP A 64 16.35 -9.14 6.57
N THR A 65 17.37 -8.28 6.51
CA THR A 65 18.04 -7.80 7.70
C THR A 65 16.98 -7.35 8.72
N HIS A 66 17.21 -7.67 9.99
CA HIS A 66 16.32 -7.47 11.14
C HIS A 66 15.62 -6.09 11.26
N LYS A 67 15.98 -5.10 10.44
CA LYS A 67 15.49 -3.72 10.48
C LYS A 67 14.29 -3.44 9.57
N ALA A 68 14.11 -4.12 8.43
CA ALA A 68 13.04 -3.76 7.49
C ALA A 68 11.65 -4.12 8.02
N VAL A 69 11.38 -5.39 8.37
CA VAL A 69 10.04 -5.81 8.85
C VAL A 69 9.70 -5.26 10.25
N GLY A 70 10.69 -4.76 11.01
CA GLY A 70 10.47 -4.24 12.36
C GLY A 70 9.92 -2.82 12.44
N ALA A 71 9.94 -2.05 11.35
CA ALA A 71 9.63 -0.62 11.36
C ALA A 71 8.15 -0.29 11.11
N MET A 72 7.35 -1.23 10.59
CA MET A 72 5.97 -0.97 10.19
C MET A 72 5.04 -2.12 10.62
N PRO A 73 3.82 -1.84 11.12
CA PRO A 73 2.86 -2.87 11.47
C PRO A 73 2.56 -3.81 10.30
N TYR A 74 2.69 -5.12 10.56
CA TYR A 74 2.37 -6.19 9.62
C TYR A 74 1.19 -7.02 10.13
N PHE A 75 0.16 -7.14 9.30
CA PHE A 75 -1.01 -7.97 9.56
C PHE A 75 -1.08 -9.16 8.60
N HIS A 76 -1.68 -10.24 9.07
CA HIS A 76 -1.90 -11.41 8.23
C HIS A 76 -3.31 -11.94 8.45
N TYR A 77 -4.03 -12.11 7.34
CA TYR A 77 -5.38 -12.64 7.30
C TYR A 77 -5.39 -13.97 6.57
N LYS A 78 -6.18 -14.93 7.07
CA LYS A 78 -6.25 -16.25 6.45
C LYS A 78 -7.06 -16.22 5.15
N THR A 79 -8.13 -15.43 5.11
CA THR A 79 -9.03 -15.32 3.95
C THR A 79 -9.39 -13.86 3.69
N PHE A 80 -9.96 -13.60 2.51
CA PHE A 80 -10.39 -12.26 2.14
C PHE A 80 -11.54 -11.77 3.03
N GLU A 81 -12.45 -12.67 3.43
CA GLU A 81 -13.58 -12.37 4.30
C GLU A 81 -13.10 -11.94 5.69
N ASP A 82 -12.08 -12.62 6.23
CA ASP A 82 -11.44 -12.26 7.49
C ASP A 82 -10.80 -10.87 7.41
N PHE A 83 -10.05 -10.59 6.34
CA PHE A 83 -9.53 -9.25 6.06
C PHE A 83 -10.64 -8.20 5.98
N TYR A 84 -11.69 -8.46 5.21
CA TYR A 84 -12.76 -7.51 4.94
C TYR A 84 -13.57 -7.20 6.20
N ALA A 85 -13.81 -8.20 7.05
CA ALA A 85 -14.46 -8.02 8.36
C ALA A 85 -13.65 -7.12 9.31
N HIS A 86 -12.33 -7.08 9.15
CA HIS A 86 -11.41 -6.27 9.95
C HIS A 86 -10.91 -5.01 9.23
N LEU A 87 -11.52 -4.64 8.10
CA LEU A 87 -11.17 -3.42 7.39
C LEU A 87 -11.35 -2.22 8.35
N PRO A 88 -10.35 -1.33 8.49
CA PRO A 88 -10.46 -0.19 9.39
C PRO A 88 -11.71 0.63 9.10
N LYS A 89 -12.44 1.01 10.15
CA LYS A 89 -13.69 1.76 9.99
C LYS A 89 -13.47 3.05 9.20
N GLY A 90 -14.27 3.23 8.15
CA GLY A 90 -14.21 4.41 7.28
C GLY A 90 -13.02 4.43 6.30
N ALA A 91 -12.29 3.33 6.16
CA ALA A 91 -11.33 3.14 5.07
C ALA A 91 -12.04 2.57 3.83
N MET A 92 -11.71 3.10 2.66
CA MET A 92 -12.15 2.56 1.37
C MET A 92 -11.20 1.45 0.92
N LEU A 93 -11.73 0.31 0.52
CA LEU A 93 -10.96 -0.74 -0.16
C LEU A 93 -10.76 -0.37 -1.63
N VAL A 94 -9.51 -0.28 -2.05
CA VAL A 94 -9.12 0.00 -3.45
C VAL A 94 -8.38 -1.22 -4.00
N GLY A 95 -9.02 -1.93 -4.94
CA GLY A 95 -8.38 -3.03 -5.65
C GLY A 95 -7.53 -2.53 -6.81
N VAL A 96 -6.32 -3.04 -6.97
CA VAL A 96 -5.44 -2.76 -8.11
C VAL A 96 -5.51 -3.95 -9.06
N GLU A 97 -6.26 -3.81 -10.14
CA GLU A 97 -6.58 -4.92 -11.05
C GLU A 97 -6.88 -4.41 -12.46
N LEU A 98 -6.50 -5.20 -13.47
CA LEU A 98 -6.82 -4.93 -14.87
C LEU A 98 -8.27 -5.38 -15.18
N ALA A 99 -9.25 -4.73 -14.55
CA ALA A 99 -10.67 -4.97 -14.80
C ALA A 99 -11.26 -3.97 -15.81
N GLU A 100 -12.29 -4.39 -16.54
CA GLU A 100 -12.95 -3.54 -17.55
C GLU A 100 -13.51 -2.24 -16.93
N ASN A 101 -14.18 -2.38 -15.78
CA ASN A 101 -14.75 -1.29 -15.00
C ASN A 101 -13.74 -0.55 -14.10
N ALA A 102 -12.45 -0.91 -14.13
CA ALA A 102 -11.44 -0.21 -13.33
C ALA A 102 -11.12 1.17 -13.92
N GLN A 103 -10.96 2.16 -13.03
CA GLN A 103 -10.60 3.53 -13.39
C GLN A 103 -9.09 3.61 -13.72
N PRO A 104 -8.68 4.38 -14.75
CA PRO A 104 -7.28 4.67 -15.00
C PRO A 104 -6.62 5.33 -13.77
N LEU A 105 -5.46 4.83 -13.36
CA LEU A 105 -4.73 5.33 -12.20
C LEU A 105 -4.43 6.83 -12.32
N GLU A 106 -4.06 7.31 -13.51
CA GLU A 106 -3.72 8.70 -13.80
C GLU A 106 -4.84 9.67 -13.43
N GLU A 107 -6.10 9.25 -13.58
CA GLU A 107 -7.30 10.03 -13.29
C GLU A 107 -7.88 9.73 -11.90
N PHE A 108 -7.40 8.68 -11.24
CA PHE A 108 -7.92 8.23 -9.95
C PHE A 108 -7.61 9.23 -8.84
N LYS A 109 -8.61 9.50 -8.00
CA LYS A 109 -8.49 10.32 -6.80
C LYS A 109 -8.40 9.41 -5.59
N HIS A 110 -7.22 9.32 -5.00
CA HIS A 110 -6.98 8.45 -3.85
C HIS A 110 -7.81 8.88 -2.64
N PRO A 111 -8.61 7.98 -2.03
CA PRO A 111 -9.32 8.31 -0.82
C PRO A 111 -8.35 8.63 0.32
N ARG A 112 -8.68 9.63 1.15
CA ARG A 112 -7.84 10.04 2.29
C ARG A 112 -7.52 8.87 3.23
N ARG A 113 -8.50 7.99 3.46
CA ARG A 113 -8.38 6.75 4.24
C ARG A 113 -8.69 5.57 3.34
N CYS A 114 -7.69 4.79 2.97
CA CYS A 114 -7.91 3.63 2.12
C CYS A 114 -6.99 2.47 2.45
N VAL A 115 -7.32 1.30 1.91
CA VAL A 115 -6.46 0.14 1.90
C VAL A 115 -6.35 -0.32 0.46
N TYR A 116 -5.12 -0.36 -0.07
CA TYR A 116 -4.85 -0.92 -1.39
C TYR A 116 -4.69 -2.43 -1.29
N LEU A 117 -5.38 -3.15 -2.16
CA LEU A 117 -5.27 -4.59 -2.28
C LEU A 117 -4.75 -4.95 -3.67
N LEU A 118 -3.62 -5.66 -3.69
CA LEU A 118 -2.97 -6.16 -4.88
C LEU A 118 -3.27 -7.65 -5.07
N GLY A 119 -3.48 -8.07 -6.32
CA GLY A 119 -3.62 -9.48 -6.70
C GLY A 119 -2.30 -10.20 -6.89
N ALA A 120 -2.33 -11.53 -6.91
CA ALA A 120 -1.16 -12.35 -7.24
C ALA A 120 -0.92 -12.36 -8.76
N GLU A 121 0.33 -12.55 -9.19
CA GLU A 121 0.72 -12.48 -10.62
C GLU A 121 -0.06 -13.45 -11.52
N ASP A 122 -0.43 -14.63 -11.03
CA ASP A 122 -1.06 -15.67 -11.85
C ASP A 122 -2.59 -15.60 -11.90
N HIS A 123 -3.21 -14.98 -10.89
CA HIS A 123 -4.68 -15.05 -10.69
C HIS A 123 -5.34 -13.71 -10.40
N GLY A 124 -4.54 -12.64 -10.24
CA GLY A 124 -5.06 -11.33 -9.85
C GLY A 124 -5.76 -11.35 -8.50
N LEU A 125 -6.74 -10.45 -8.36
CA LEU A 125 -7.68 -10.41 -7.26
C LEU A 125 -8.76 -11.47 -7.41
N SER A 126 -9.20 -12.05 -6.28
CA SER A 126 -10.40 -12.88 -6.28
C SER A 126 -11.65 -12.09 -6.67
N ASN A 127 -12.64 -12.74 -7.28
CA ASN A 127 -13.94 -12.10 -7.60
C ASN A 127 -14.58 -11.44 -6.37
N ALA A 128 -14.50 -12.08 -5.20
CA ALA A 128 -15.00 -11.50 -3.95
C ALA A 128 -14.30 -10.18 -3.61
N ALA A 129 -12.99 -10.08 -3.85
CA ALA A 129 -12.23 -8.85 -3.65
C ALA A 129 -12.61 -7.77 -4.66
N ILE A 130 -12.81 -8.14 -5.92
CA ILE A 130 -13.25 -7.24 -7.00
C ILE A 130 -14.64 -6.67 -6.69
N GLU A 131 -15.60 -7.53 -6.31
CA GLU A 131 -16.98 -7.14 -6.01
C GLU A 131 -17.12 -6.29 -4.75
N LYS A 132 -16.27 -6.52 -3.75
CA LYS A 132 -16.30 -5.79 -2.47
C LYS A 132 -15.43 -4.54 -2.44
N ALA A 133 -14.56 -4.36 -3.44
CA ALA A 133 -13.76 -3.16 -3.56
C ALA A 133 -14.68 -1.95 -3.81
N HIS A 134 -14.40 -0.84 -3.11
CA HIS A 134 -15.12 0.41 -3.33
C HIS A 134 -14.67 1.07 -4.64
N TYR A 135 -13.40 0.84 -4.99
CA TYR A 135 -12.81 1.30 -6.24
C TYR A 135 -11.90 0.21 -6.81
N LEU A 136 -11.87 0.13 -8.13
CA LEU A 136 -10.87 -0.63 -8.88
C LEU A 136 -10.04 0.34 -9.70
N VAL A 137 -8.73 0.19 -9.65
CA VAL A 137 -7.79 1.02 -10.42
C VAL A 137 -6.93 0.15 -11.32
N LYS A 138 -6.69 0.63 -12.53
CA LYS A 138 -5.85 -0.05 -13.54
C LYS A 138 -4.78 0.88 -14.08
N PHE A 139 -3.69 0.28 -14.53
CA PHE A 139 -2.67 0.97 -15.30
C PHE A 139 -3.06 1.02 -16.77
N LYS A 140 -2.61 2.06 -17.48
CA LYS A 140 -2.65 2.10 -18.94
C LYS A 140 -1.54 1.19 -19.52
N SER A 141 -1.71 -0.12 -19.38
CA SER A 141 -0.80 -1.14 -19.90
C SER A 141 -1.55 -2.20 -20.70
N ILE A 142 -0.83 -2.88 -21.61
CA ILE A 142 -1.40 -3.99 -22.41
C ILE A 142 -1.47 -5.27 -21.57
N LEU A 143 -0.46 -5.51 -20.73
CA LEU A 143 -0.35 -6.67 -19.84
C LEU A 143 -0.32 -6.22 -18.38
N SER A 144 -0.58 -7.16 -17.47
CA SER A 144 -0.42 -6.95 -16.03
C SER A 144 1.03 -6.63 -15.68
N LEU A 145 1.22 -5.64 -14.82
CA LEU A 145 2.54 -5.34 -14.26
C LEU A 145 2.90 -6.36 -13.18
N ASN A 146 4.20 -6.50 -12.91
CA ASN A 146 4.66 -7.16 -11.69
C ASN A 146 4.00 -6.50 -10.46
N VAL A 147 3.58 -7.31 -9.50
CA VAL A 147 2.75 -6.85 -8.37
C VAL A 147 3.46 -5.81 -7.49
N SER A 148 4.76 -5.96 -7.29
CA SER A 148 5.58 -5.05 -6.49
C SER A 148 5.76 -3.71 -7.19
N VAL A 149 5.92 -3.75 -8.52
CA VAL A 149 5.99 -2.56 -9.38
C VAL A 149 4.65 -1.83 -9.36
N ALA A 150 3.54 -2.54 -9.56
CA ALA A 150 2.20 -1.98 -9.48
C ALA A 150 1.95 -1.27 -8.14
N GLY A 151 2.24 -1.95 -7.02
CA GLY A 151 2.12 -1.35 -5.69
C GLY A 151 2.98 -0.09 -5.51
N SER A 152 4.22 -0.14 -5.99
CA SER A 152 5.14 1.02 -5.92
C SER A 152 4.62 2.22 -6.72
N ILE A 153 4.08 2.00 -7.93
CA ILE A 153 3.54 3.08 -8.76
C ILE A 153 2.28 3.67 -8.11
N VAL A 154 1.37 2.85 -7.58
CA VAL A 154 0.13 3.33 -6.91
C VAL A 154 0.45 4.19 -5.70
N MET A 155 1.44 3.80 -4.90
CA MET A 155 1.86 4.59 -3.73
C MET A 155 2.56 5.88 -4.13
N TYR A 156 3.37 5.86 -5.19
CA TYR A 156 4.00 7.06 -5.73
C TYR A 156 2.97 8.05 -6.30
N ASP A 157 2.03 7.56 -7.11
CA ASP A 157 0.93 8.36 -7.67
C ASP A 157 0.07 8.97 -6.55
N ARG A 158 -0.22 8.19 -5.49
CA ARG A 158 -0.84 8.73 -4.28
C ARG A 158 -0.02 9.88 -3.72
N GLY A 159 1.26 9.68 -3.46
CA GLY A 159 2.14 10.71 -2.89
C GLY A 159 2.17 12.00 -3.70
N LEU A 160 2.14 11.91 -5.03
CA LEU A 160 2.06 13.07 -5.92
C LEU A 160 0.71 13.81 -5.83
N LYS A 161 -0.39 13.09 -5.66
CA LYS A 161 -1.76 13.65 -5.71
C LYS A 161 -2.31 14.05 -4.36
N THR A 162 -1.83 13.45 -3.28
CA THR A 162 -2.07 13.90 -1.92
C THR A 162 -0.91 14.79 -1.53
N GLU A 163 -0.97 16.07 -1.90
CA GLU A 163 -0.03 17.06 -1.37
C GLU A 163 -0.03 16.93 0.16
N PHE A 164 1.06 16.40 0.72
CA PHE A 164 1.35 16.60 2.13
C PHE A 164 1.48 18.11 2.27
N SER A 165 0.56 18.74 2.99
CA SER A 165 0.72 20.15 3.36
C SER A 165 2.13 20.30 3.93
N THR A 166 2.94 21.10 3.24
CA THR A 166 4.18 21.67 3.75
C THR A 166 3.99 22.25 5.15
#